data_AF-A0A1Z5HD42-F1
#
_entry.id   AF-A0A1Z5HD42-F1
#
_cell.length_a   1.000
_cell.length_b   1.000
_cell.length_c   1.000
_cell.angle_alpha   90.00
_cell.angle_beta   90.00
_cell.angle_gamma   90.00
#
_symmetry.space_group_name_H-M   'P 1'
#
loop_
_entity.id
_entity.type
_entity.pdbx_description
1 polymer ?
#
loop_
_entity_poly.entity_id
_entity_poly.type
_entity_poly.pdbx_seq_one_letter_code
_entity_poly.pdbx_strand_id
1 'polypeptide(L)'
;MQDFFFGKTSQTKDKICQLQLSDVNQLSKIVTSDFFYAQLNRLLLTNNNRVDLYDGTSYPNFPKFIKYLPPENIGLIQIGQRKDVNGNVDATLDCSIILLNGIVRVTAHWCAYKGERANEIVTTLLDPLIESKLLPKVFIKTPNYNENKSLSQNKEAAKKQLFLLSGYPNVIN
;
A
#
# COMPACT_ATOMS: atom_id res chain seq x y z
N MET A 1 6.94 7.11 -19.67
CA MET A 1 6.11 8.29 -19.97
C MET A 1 6.55 9.43 -19.05
N GLN A 2 6.20 10.67 -19.36
CA GLN A 2 6.52 11.83 -18.54
C GLN A 2 5.22 12.44 -18.03
N ASP A 3 5.06 12.53 -16.72
CA ASP A 3 4.02 13.33 -16.06
C ASP A 3 4.64 14.66 -15.59
N PHE A 4 3.90 15.76 -15.68
CA PHE A 4 4.46 17.08 -15.36
C PHE A 4 4.73 17.27 -13.86
N PHE A 5 4.00 16.58 -12.98
CA PHE A 5 4.15 16.70 -11.53
C PHE A 5 4.96 15.55 -10.96
N PHE A 6 4.64 14.31 -11.35
CA PHE A 6 5.30 13.10 -10.86
C PHE A 6 6.58 12.73 -11.61
N GLY A 7 6.91 13.45 -12.69
CA GLY A 7 8.13 13.24 -13.44
C GLY A 7 8.06 11.97 -14.31
N LYS A 8 9.15 11.19 -14.31
CA LYS A 8 9.24 9.98 -15.13
C LYS A 8 8.34 8.88 -14.56
N THR A 9 7.47 8.34 -15.39
CA THR A 9 6.60 7.20 -15.07
C THR A 9 6.92 5.99 -15.95
N SER A 10 6.71 4.79 -15.41
CA SER A 10 6.79 3.53 -16.17
C SER A 10 5.39 2.95 -16.37
N GLN A 11 5.31 1.90 -17.20
CA GLN A 11 4.10 1.09 -17.32
C GLN A 11 4.45 -0.37 -17.07
N THR A 12 3.57 -1.06 -16.36
CA THR A 12 3.64 -2.52 -16.24
C THR A 12 3.26 -3.17 -17.58
N LYS A 13 3.46 -4.49 -17.70
CA LYS A 13 3.01 -5.27 -18.87
C LYS A 13 1.50 -5.11 -19.13
N ASP A 14 0.72 -4.92 -18.07
CA ASP A 14 -0.73 -4.70 -18.14
C ASP A 14 -1.11 -3.23 -18.40
N LYS A 15 -0.16 -2.41 -18.85
CA LYS A 15 -0.34 -0.98 -19.14
C LYS A 15 -0.77 -0.14 -17.93
N ILE A 16 -0.48 -0.59 -16.72
CA ILE A 16 -0.76 0.17 -15.49
C ILE A 16 0.36 1.19 -15.28
N CYS A 17 -0.01 2.44 -15.01
CA CYS A 17 0.95 3.49 -14.66
C CYS A 17 1.66 3.13 -13.35
N GLN A 18 2.98 3.17 -13.37
CA GLN A 18 3.81 2.83 -12.23
C GLN A 18 4.81 3.95 -11.90
N LEU A 19 4.99 4.19 -10.61
CA LEU A 19 5.91 5.17 -10.03
C LEU A 19 6.75 4.49 -8.94
N GLN A 20 7.98 4.97 -8.75
CA GLN A 20 8.76 4.62 -7.56
C GLN A 20 8.23 5.36 -6.34
N LEU A 21 7.98 4.63 -5.25
CA LEU A 21 7.48 5.21 -4.00
C LEU A 21 8.46 6.24 -3.42
N SER A 22 9.77 6.02 -3.57
CA SER A 22 10.80 6.97 -3.13
C SER A 22 10.66 8.33 -3.81
N ASP A 23 10.39 8.36 -5.11
CA ASP A 23 10.31 9.58 -5.91
C ASP A 23 9.05 10.36 -5.56
N VAL A 24 7.92 9.65 -5.40
CA VAL A 24 6.66 10.23 -4.91
C VAL A 24 6.84 10.87 -3.53
N ASN A 25 7.57 10.20 -2.64
CA ASN A 25 7.89 10.71 -1.31
C ASN A 25 8.85 11.91 -1.30
N GLN A 26 9.59 12.17 -2.39
CA GLN A 26 10.40 13.39 -2.50
C GLN A 26 9.51 14.58 -2.82
N LEU A 27 8.55 14.42 -3.74
CA LEU A 27 7.62 15.47 -4.14
C LEU A 27 6.75 15.94 -2.98
N SER A 28 6.37 15.04 -2.08
CA SER A 28 5.60 15.39 -0.89
C SER A 28 6.34 16.28 0.11
N LYS A 29 7.67 16.48 -0.03
CA LYS A 29 8.44 17.43 0.80
C LYS A 29 8.27 18.89 0.39
N ILE A 30 7.84 19.15 -0.84
CA ILE A 30 7.91 20.48 -1.46
C ILE A 30 6.53 21.05 -1.78
N VAL A 31 5.45 20.33 -1.46
CA VAL A 31 4.06 20.78 -1.64
C VAL A 31 3.21 20.45 -0.42
N THR A 32 2.04 21.09 -0.32
CA THR A 32 1.05 20.78 0.71
C THR A 32 0.36 19.44 0.44
N SER A 33 -0.23 18.85 1.49
CA SER A 33 -1.00 17.60 1.40
C SER A 33 -2.17 17.72 0.40
N ASP A 34 -2.93 18.81 0.46
CA ASP A 34 -4.08 19.02 -0.43
C ASP A 34 -3.67 19.13 -1.89
N PHE A 35 -2.57 19.84 -2.17
CA PHE A 35 -2.04 19.97 -3.52
C PHE A 35 -1.53 18.62 -4.04
N PHE A 36 -0.78 17.87 -3.23
CA PHE A 36 -0.32 16.53 -3.57
C PHE A 36 -1.50 15.59 -3.88
N TYR A 37 -2.52 15.58 -3.02
CA TYR A 37 -3.72 14.77 -3.20
C TYR A 37 -4.48 15.13 -4.49
N ALA A 38 -4.59 16.42 -4.82
CA ALA A 38 -5.19 16.86 -6.09
C ALA A 38 -4.39 16.36 -7.31
N GLN A 39 -3.06 16.42 -7.25
CA GLN A 39 -2.21 15.90 -8.34
C GLN A 39 -2.31 14.38 -8.48
N LEU A 40 -2.37 13.65 -7.36
CA LEU A 40 -2.56 12.19 -7.38
C LEU A 40 -3.90 11.82 -8.03
N ASN A 41 -4.98 12.55 -7.72
CA ASN A 41 -6.28 12.36 -8.34
C ASN A 41 -6.28 12.66 -9.84
N ARG A 42 -5.60 13.72 -10.27
CA ARG A 42 -5.39 14.01 -11.70
C ARG A 42 -4.65 12.85 -12.40
N LEU A 43 -3.60 12.33 -11.77
CA LEU A 43 -2.85 11.20 -12.32
C LEU A 43 -3.75 9.96 -12.45
N LEU A 44 -4.58 9.65 -11.46
CA LEU A 44 -5.53 8.54 -11.54
C LEU A 44 -6.49 8.68 -12.72
N LEU A 45 -7.11 9.85 -12.91
CA LEU A 45 -8.05 10.10 -14.02
C LEU A 45 -7.42 9.88 -15.40
N THR A 46 -6.14 10.23 -15.55
CA THR A 46 -5.41 10.09 -16.82
C THR A 46 -4.82 8.69 -17.04
N ASN A 47 -4.91 7.80 -16.06
CA ASN A 47 -4.32 6.46 -16.09
C ASN A 47 -5.34 5.36 -15.74
N ASN A 48 -6.52 5.41 -16.36
CA ASN A 48 -7.59 4.42 -16.18
C ASN A 48 -7.93 4.15 -14.71
N ASN A 49 -7.91 5.22 -13.91
CA ASN A 49 -8.25 5.19 -12.48
C ASN A 49 -7.33 4.26 -11.66
N ARG A 50 -6.10 4.01 -12.12
CA ARG A 50 -5.15 3.15 -11.42
C ARG A 50 -3.71 3.61 -11.54
N VAL A 51 -3.05 3.67 -10.39
CA VAL A 51 -1.61 3.94 -10.27
C VAL A 51 -0.99 2.94 -9.30
N ASP A 52 0.11 2.32 -9.69
CA ASP A 52 0.89 1.44 -8.84
C ASP A 52 2.14 2.20 -8.33
N LEU A 53 2.32 2.25 -7.01
CA LEU A 53 3.56 2.68 -6.37
C LEU A 53 4.38 1.44 -6.05
N TYR A 54 5.62 1.40 -6.53
CA TYR A 54 6.53 0.28 -6.31
C TYR A 54 7.67 0.68 -5.38
N ASP A 55 8.06 -0.25 -4.52
CA ASP A 55 9.28 -0.21 -3.73
C ASP A 55 9.88 -1.62 -3.73
N GLY A 56 11.13 -1.77 -4.17
CA GLY A 56 11.79 -3.07 -4.26
C GLY A 56 12.32 -3.59 -2.92
N THR A 57 12.12 -2.85 -1.84
CA THR A 57 12.59 -3.21 -0.50
C THR A 57 11.45 -3.76 0.35
N SER A 58 11.80 -4.38 1.46
CA SER A 58 10.84 -4.81 2.49
C SER A 58 10.59 -3.73 3.55
N TYR A 59 11.30 -2.59 3.47
CA TYR A 59 11.15 -1.45 4.36
C TYR A 59 10.75 -0.18 3.57
N PRO A 60 9.59 -0.21 2.90
CA PRO A 60 9.15 0.92 2.09
C PRO A 60 8.85 2.14 2.96
N ASN A 61 9.10 3.34 2.42
CA ASN A 61 8.68 4.58 3.09
C ASN A 61 7.17 4.88 2.88
N PHE A 62 6.34 3.84 3.03
CA PHE A 62 4.89 3.95 3.07
C PHE A 62 4.37 4.85 4.20
N PRO A 63 4.95 4.86 5.43
CA PRO A 63 4.50 5.74 6.50
C PRO A 63 4.48 7.22 6.09
N LYS A 64 5.43 7.62 5.26
CA LYS A 64 5.47 8.98 4.75
C LYS A 64 4.37 9.23 3.74
N PHE A 65 4.18 8.35 2.77
CA PHE A 65 3.18 8.51 1.71
C PHE A 65 1.76 8.61 2.28
N ILE A 66 1.38 7.72 3.20
CA ILE A 66 0.02 7.67 3.77
C ILE A 66 -0.34 8.95 4.55
N LYS A 67 0.65 9.65 5.11
CA LYS A 67 0.44 10.92 5.84
C LYS A 67 0.04 12.09 4.93
N TYR A 68 0.24 11.99 3.61
CA TYR A 68 -0.17 13.01 2.63
C TYR A 68 -1.54 12.73 2.01
N LEU A 69 -2.21 11.66 2.43
CA LEU A 69 -3.57 11.37 2.01
C LEU A 69 -4.49 11.76 3.17
N PRO A 70 -5.34 12.79 2.99
CA PRO A 70 -6.30 13.17 4.01
C PRO A 70 -7.20 11.96 4.34
N PRO A 71 -7.31 11.53 5.62
CA PRO A 71 -8.06 10.32 5.97
C PRO A 71 -9.51 10.31 5.50
N GLU A 72 -10.16 11.47 5.48
CA GLU A 72 -11.53 11.69 4.98
C GLU A 72 -11.68 11.37 3.48
N ASN A 73 -10.60 11.50 2.72
CA ASN A 73 -10.57 11.27 1.27
C ASN A 73 -10.25 9.82 0.90
N ILE A 74 -9.91 8.98 1.88
CA ILE A 74 -9.71 7.55 1.70
C ILE A 74 -11.04 6.85 1.93
N GLY A 75 -11.59 6.22 0.89
CA GLY A 75 -12.84 5.45 0.99
C GLY A 75 -12.62 4.10 1.66
N LEU A 76 -11.60 3.36 1.21
CA LEU A 76 -11.33 1.99 1.63
C LEU A 76 -9.84 1.68 1.45
N ILE A 77 -9.31 0.77 2.27
CA ILE A 77 -7.98 0.18 2.11
C ILE A 77 -8.10 -1.33 2.06
N GLN A 78 -7.44 -1.95 1.10
CA GLN A 78 -7.40 -3.39 0.92
C GLN A 78 -5.96 -3.90 0.98
N ILE A 79 -5.69 -4.87 1.84
CA ILE A 79 -4.40 -5.56 1.90
C ILE A 79 -4.56 -6.90 1.21
N GLY A 80 -3.78 -7.13 0.16
CA GLY A 80 -3.84 -8.33 -0.67
C GLY A 80 -2.58 -9.16 -0.59
N GLN A 81 -2.71 -10.41 -1.04
CA GLN A 81 -1.60 -11.36 -1.19
C GLN A 81 -1.07 -11.31 -2.63
N ARG A 82 0.25 -11.35 -2.78
CA ARG A 82 0.99 -11.42 -4.06
C ARG A 82 1.97 -12.58 -4.04
N LYS A 83 2.06 -13.30 -5.16
CA LYS A 83 2.96 -14.47 -5.34
C LYS A 83 3.96 -14.29 -6.49
N ASP A 84 3.83 -13.19 -7.22
CA ASP A 84 4.60 -12.85 -8.42
C ASP A 84 5.80 -11.92 -8.14
N VAL A 85 6.01 -11.55 -6.88
CA VAL A 85 7.06 -10.60 -6.47
C VAL A 85 8.36 -11.31 -6.11
N ASN A 86 8.30 -12.38 -5.31
CA ASN A 86 9.47 -13.14 -4.88
C ASN A 86 9.11 -14.62 -4.75
N GLY A 87 9.65 -15.46 -5.63
CA GLY A 87 9.39 -16.91 -5.65
C GLY A 87 10.00 -17.69 -4.49
N ASN A 88 10.83 -17.05 -3.65
CA ASN A 88 11.45 -17.69 -2.49
C ASN A 88 10.61 -17.56 -1.20
N VAL A 89 9.46 -16.89 -1.25
CA VAL A 89 8.54 -16.73 -0.11
C VAL A 89 7.12 -17.13 -0.51
N ASP A 90 6.34 -17.65 0.44
CA ASP A 90 4.94 -18.04 0.20
C ASP A 90 4.09 -16.90 -0.39
N ALA A 91 4.31 -15.68 0.13
CA ALA A 91 3.69 -14.48 -0.39
C ALA A 91 4.39 -13.19 0.06
N THR A 92 4.17 -12.14 -0.72
CA THR A 92 4.30 -10.75 -0.25
C THR A 92 2.91 -10.11 -0.16
N LEU A 93 2.82 -8.98 0.55
CA LEU A 93 1.59 -8.20 0.65
C LEU A 93 1.62 -6.99 -0.29
N ASP A 94 0.44 -6.56 -0.76
CA ASP A 94 0.21 -5.25 -1.34
C ASP A 94 -0.85 -4.46 -0.56
N CYS A 95 -0.86 -3.15 -0.73
CA CYS A 95 -1.80 -2.24 -0.07
C CYS A 95 -2.48 -1.37 -1.11
N SER A 96 -3.76 -1.62 -1.40
CA SER A 96 -4.57 -0.85 -2.33
C SER A 96 -5.41 0.17 -1.56
N ILE A 97 -5.26 1.45 -1.91
CA ILE A 97 -5.98 2.57 -1.30
C ILE A 97 -6.98 3.09 -2.33
N ILE A 98 -8.26 3.01 -1.99
CA ILE A 98 -9.37 3.47 -2.83
C ILE A 98 -9.63 4.94 -2.50
N LEU A 99 -9.43 5.79 -3.51
CA LEU A 99 -9.69 7.23 -3.50
C LEU A 99 -10.86 7.55 -4.43
N LEU A 100 -11.33 8.80 -4.41
CA LEU A 100 -12.45 9.26 -5.23
C LEU A 100 -12.30 8.91 -6.72
N ASN A 101 -11.11 9.11 -7.29
CA ASN A 101 -10.86 8.92 -8.72
C ASN A 101 -10.16 7.61 -9.06
N GLY A 102 -10.05 6.66 -8.14
CA GLY A 102 -9.47 5.35 -8.45
C GLY A 102 -8.64 4.73 -7.34
N ILE A 103 -7.75 3.83 -7.74
CA ILE A 103 -6.98 2.99 -6.83
C ILE A 103 -5.49 3.33 -6.94
N VAL A 104 -4.88 3.63 -5.80
CA VAL A 104 -3.44 3.67 -5.65
C VAL A 104 -2.99 2.40 -4.97
N ARG A 105 -2.21 1.57 -5.64
CA ARG A 105 -1.70 0.32 -5.08
C ARG A 105 -0.23 0.43 -4.75
N VAL A 106 0.11 0.29 -3.49
CA VAL A 106 1.50 0.21 -3.02
C VAL A 106 1.93 -1.25 -3.01
N THR A 107 3.04 -1.52 -3.68
CA THR A 107 3.66 -2.85 -3.79
C THR A 107 5.07 -2.79 -3.22
N ALA A 108 5.33 -3.62 -2.22
CA ALA A 108 6.63 -3.75 -1.57
C ALA A 108 6.91 -5.22 -1.23
N HIS A 109 8.11 -5.52 -0.72
CA HIS A 109 8.48 -6.89 -0.29
C HIS A 109 8.01 -7.20 1.15
N TRP A 110 6.78 -6.79 1.50
CA TRP A 110 6.17 -7.11 2.79
C TRP A 110 5.89 -8.60 2.91
N CYS A 111 6.73 -9.33 3.63
CA CYS A 111 6.58 -10.76 3.89
C CYS A 111 7.02 -11.05 5.32
N ALA A 112 6.53 -12.13 5.93
CA ALA A 112 6.83 -12.45 7.31
C ALA A 112 7.65 -13.74 7.48
N TYR A 113 8.49 -14.12 6.50
CA TYR A 113 9.21 -15.40 6.55
C TYR A 113 10.24 -15.55 7.68
N LYS A 114 10.60 -14.43 8.34
CA LYS A 114 11.40 -14.38 9.57
C LYS A 114 11.01 -13.18 10.43
N GLY A 115 11.35 -13.21 11.72
CA GLY A 115 10.94 -12.20 12.71
C GLY A 115 11.21 -10.75 12.31
N GLU A 116 12.42 -10.46 11.78
CA GLU A 116 12.76 -9.12 11.28
C GLU A 116 11.76 -8.65 10.20
N ARG A 117 11.43 -9.50 9.24
CA ARG A 117 10.53 -9.16 8.11
C ARG A 117 9.08 -9.02 8.57
N ALA A 118 8.66 -9.84 9.52
CA ALA A 118 7.37 -9.67 10.20
C ALA A 118 7.29 -8.30 10.89
N ASN A 119 8.35 -7.88 11.59
CA ASN A 119 8.42 -6.56 12.19
C ASN A 119 8.41 -5.42 11.16
N GLU A 120 8.97 -5.62 9.96
CA GLU A 120 8.89 -4.65 8.87
C GLU A 120 7.44 -4.48 8.38
N ILE A 121 6.63 -5.54 8.27
CA ILE A 121 5.18 -5.41 8.01
C ILE A 121 4.51 -4.55 9.09
N VAL A 122 4.83 -4.79 10.36
CA VAL A 122 4.23 -4.02 11.45
C VAL A 122 4.59 -2.55 11.34
N THR A 123 5.88 -2.24 11.28
CA THR A 123 6.41 -0.87 11.36
C THR A 123 6.20 -0.04 10.09
N THR A 124 6.11 -0.68 8.92
CA THR A 124 5.98 0.03 7.64
C THR A 124 4.62 -0.10 6.97
N LEU A 125 3.72 -0.97 7.46
CA LEU A 125 2.34 -1.08 6.94
C LEU A 125 1.29 -0.90 8.05
N LEU A 126 1.31 -1.72 9.10
CA LEU A 126 0.23 -1.70 10.12
C LEU A 126 0.26 -0.43 10.99
N ASP A 127 1.40 -0.12 11.60
CA ASP A 127 1.54 1.02 12.50
C ASP A 127 1.23 2.35 11.80
N PRO A 128 1.67 2.59 10.56
CA PRO A 128 1.25 3.76 9.80
C PRO A 128 -0.27 3.88 9.60
N LEU A 129 -0.97 2.77 9.34
CA LEU A 129 -2.43 2.76 9.21
C LEU A 129 -3.11 3.07 10.54
N ILE A 130 -2.54 2.62 11.66
CA ILE A 130 -3.03 2.93 13.01
C ILE A 130 -2.80 4.42 13.33
N GLU A 131 -1.58 4.92 13.12
CA GLU A 131 -1.21 6.33 13.36
C GLU A 131 -2.07 7.31 12.55
N SER A 132 -2.39 6.95 11.31
CA SER A 132 -3.27 7.74 10.44
C SER A 132 -4.77 7.54 10.74
N LYS A 133 -5.14 6.77 11.77
CA LYS A 133 -6.53 6.44 12.15
C LYS A 133 -7.33 5.77 11.02
N LEU A 134 -6.66 5.00 10.18
CA LEU A 134 -7.24 4.35 9.00
C LEU A 134 -7.66 2.91 9.24
N LEU A 135 -7.29 2.31 10.37
CA LEU A 135 -7.60 0.91 10.69
C LEU A 135 -9.09 0.52 10.50
N PRO A 136 -10.09 1.38 10.80
CA PRO A 136 -11.50 1.07 10.53
C PRO A 136 -11.85 0.90 9.04
N LYS A 137 -10.99 1.39 8.14
CA LYS A 137 -11.15 1.32 6.68
C LYS A 137 -10.34 0.20 6.04
N VAL A 138 -9.65 -0.64 6.81
CA VAL A 138 -8.74 -1.67 6.30
C VAL A 138 -9.42 -3.04 6.23
N PHE A 139 -9.32 -3.67 5.07
CA PHE A 139 -9.88 -4.99 4.80
C PHE A 139 -8.84 -5.91 4.17
N ILE A 140 -8.92 -7.19 4.45
CA ILE A 140 -8.16 -8.25 3.78
C ILE A 140 -8.88 -8.57 2.48
N LYS A 141 -8.15 -8.46 1.37
CA LYS A 141 -8.66 -8.74 0.03
C LYS A 141 -8.83 -10.25 -0.15
N THR A 142 -10.04 -10.65 -0.48
CA THR A 142 -10.39 -12.02 -0.89
C THR A 142 -10.63 -12.09 -2.41
N PRO A 143 -10.58 -13.28 -3.03
CA PRO A 143 -10.91 -13.44 -4.45
C PRO A 143 -12.33 -12.94 -4.78
N ASN A 144 -13.28 -13.17 -3.87
CA ASN A 144 -14.61 -12.61 -3.92
C ASN A 144 -14.68 -11.33 -3.08
N TYR A 145 -14.90 -10.17 -3.69
CA TYR A 145 -14.91 -8.87 -3.01
C TYR A 145 -15.92 -8.81 -1.85
N ASN A 146 -17.06 -9.49 -1.98
CA ASN A 146 -18.11 -9.51 -0.97
C ASN A 146 -17.72 -10.30 0.29
N GLU A 147 -16.59 -11.00 0.25
CA GLU A 147 -16.04 -11.78 1.37
C GLU A 147 -14.84 -11.08 2.03
N ASN A 148 -14.53 -9.85 1.63
CA ASN A 148 -13.46 -9.08 2.24
C ASN A 148 -13.69 -8.98 3.74
N LYS A 149 -12.69 -9.39 4.53
CA LYS A 149 -12.79 -9.37 5.99
C LYS A 149 -12.14 -8.11 6.53
N SER A 150 -12.82 -7.39 7.42
CA SER A 150 -12.19 -6.27 8.11
C SER A 150 -10.95 -6.73 8.87
N LEU A 151 -9.89 -5.91 8.80
CA LEU A 151 -8.74 -6.09 9.67
C LEU A 151 -9.16 -5.76 11.10
N SER A 152 -8.69 -6.55 12.06
CA SER A 152 -9.04 -6.39 13.46
C SER A 152 -8.64 -5.01 13.95
N GLN A 153 -9.50 -4.41 14.78
CA GLN A 153 -9.19 -3.13 15.42
C GLN A 153 -8.20 -3.29 16.60
N ASN A 154 -7.97 -4.52 17.05
CA ASN A 154 -6.93 -4.85 18.01
C ASN A 154 -5.60 -5.09 17.27
N LYS A 155 -4.56 -4.34 17.63
CA LYS A 155 -3.23 -4.39 16.98
C LYS A 155 -2.66 -5.82 16.92
N GLU A 156 -2.70 -6.57 18.01
CA GLU A 156 -2.12 -7.93 18.05
C GLU A 156 -2.91 -8.92 17.18
N ALA A 157 -4.23 -8.81 17.16
CA ALA A 157 -5.05 -9.60 16.24
C ALA A 157 -4.83 -9.20 14.77
N ALA A 158 -4.69 -7.90 14.48
CA ALA A 158 -4.39 -7.40 13.15
C ALA A 158 -3.03 -7.92 12.63
N LYS A 159 -2.00 -7.89 13.48
CA LYS A 159 -0.69 -8.48 13.17
C LYS A 159 -0.82 -9.94 12.76
N LYS A 160 -1.50 -10.75 13.58
CA LYS A 160 -1.72 -12.19 13.30
C LYS A 160 -2.45 -12.40 11.97
N GLN A 161 -3.45 -11.57 11.66
CA GLN A 161 -4.15 -11.62 10.39
C GLN A 161 -3.23 -11.30 9.20
N LEU A 162 -2.35 -10.30 9.31
CA LEU A 162 -1.38 -9.95 8.26
C LEU A 162 -0.33 -11.03 8.06
N PHE A 163 0.17 -11.62 9.14
CA PHE A 163 1.15 -12.71 9.08
C PHE A 163 0.55 -13.94 8.43
N LEU A 164 -0.67 -14.32 8.82
CA LEU A 164 -1.43 -15.39 8.17
C LEU A 164 -1.61 -15.10 6.67
N LEU A 165 -2.00 -13.87 6.29
CA LEU A 165 -2.16 -13.46 4.90
C LEU A 165 -0.87 -13.56 4.10
N SER A 166 0.27 -13.31 4.73
CA SER A 166 1.60 -13.43 4.10
C SER A 166 2.13 -14.87 4.03
N GLY A 167 1.41 -15.85 4.58
CA GLY A 167 1.79 -17.27 4.60
C GLY A 167 2.49 -17.74 5.88
N TYR A 168 2.72 -16.87 6.86
CA TYR A 168 3.58 -17.16 8.02
C TYR A 168 2.89 -16.94 9.37
N PRO A 169 1.86 -17.73 9.71
CA PRO A 169 1.04 -17.51 10.91
C PRO A 169 1.78 -17.63 12.25
N ASN A 170 2.92 -18.32 12.26
CA ASN A 170 3.66 -18.66 13.48
C ASN A 170 4.88 -17.76 13.75
N VAL A 171 5.08 -16.70 12.95
CA VAL A 171 6.20 -15.79 13.17
C VAL A 171 5.82 -14.83 14.29
N ILE A 172 6.02 -15.33 15.50
CA ILE A 172 5.80 -14.64 16.76
C ILE A 172 7.10 -14.82 17.56
N ASN A 173 7.87 -13.74 17.69
CA ASN A 173 8.85 -13.54 18.76
C ASN A 173 8.54 -12.19 19.38
#